data_AF-A0A8T6NYM1-F1
#
_entry.id   AF-A0A8T6NYM1-F1
#
_cell.length_a   1.000
_cell.length_b   1.000
_cell.length_c   1.000
_cell.angle_alpha   90.00
_cell.angle_beta   90.00
_cell.angle_gamma   90.00
#
_symmetry.space_group_name_H-M   'P 1'
#
loop_
_entity.id
_entity.type
_entity.pdbx_description
1 polymer ?
#
loop_
_entity_poly.entity_id
_entity_poly.type
_entity_poly.pdbx_seq_one_letter_code
_entity_poly.pdbx_strand_id
1 'polypeptide(L)'
;MIISRRNQYRGINAHLQALLQTWPYRSDWQDFATGYLAELRDILATDVAPLGYDVRIERSLQIDDDLSGTLVIPDPLKDLTPGSSLSNVSVMGTQQPIPRAIFTEEEGTAFSALSLRHPRRDRPLVWIELLALASKPGGPYAQAYLDKRRLLLTTSLLVYIELDFNPGGSPTAHSLPDYSRDDPGSHAFGIIIADARGGRQDFEAAAVGFDVDQPIPAVTVLLLGDEQVTCAFDQAYQS
;
A
#
# COMPACT_ATOMS: atom_id res chain seq x y z
N MET A 1 23.14 10.89 16.13
CA MET A 1 21.78 10.50 15.70
C MET A 1 20.96 10.29 16.95
N ILE A 2 19.87 11.04 17.13
CA ILE A 2 18.95 10.82 18.24
C ILE A 2 18.08 9.63 17.85
N ILE A 3 18.16 8.53 18.60
CA ILE A 3 17.36 7.33 18.37
C ILE A 3 16.26 7.32 19.45
N SER A 4 15.01 7.53 19.03
CA SER A 4 13.86 7.30 19.90
C SER A 4 13.39 5.86 19.71
N ARG A 5 13.13 5.16 20.82
CA ARG A 5 12.49 3.82 20.79
C ARG A 5 10.98 3.88 20.56
N ARG A 6 10.39 5.08 20.60
CA ARG A 6 8.96 5.30 20.42
C ARG A 6 8.73 6.26 19.28
N ASN A 7 7.74 5.97 18.45
CA ASN A 7 7.24 6.92 17.47
C ASN A 7 6.82 8.22 18.19
N GLN A 8 7.33 9.35 17.70
CA GLN A 8 7.00 10.67 18.26
C GLN A 8 5.83 11.33 17.53
N TYR A 9 5.38 10.72 16.43
CA TYR A 9 4.30 11.18 15.59
C TYR A 9 3.01 10.47 15.96
N ARG A 10 1.88 11.16 15.78
CA ARG A 10 0.57 10.51 15.92
C ARG A 10 0.33 9.50 14.79
N GLY A 11 0.90 9.75 13.61
CA GLY A 11 0.82 8.90 12.43
C GLY A 11 2.18 8.35 12.03
N ILE A 12 2.43 8.42 10.72
CA ILE A 12 3.67 7.97 10.11
C ILE A 12 4.86 8.81 10.60
N ASN A 13 5.92 8.13 11.01
CA ASN A 13 7.16 8.79 11.38
C ASN A 13 7.90 9.29 10.13
N ALA A 14 7.73 10.57 9.80
CA ALA A 14 8.35 11.18 8.62
C ALA A 14 9.88 11.03 8.57
N HIS A 15 10.55 11.11 9.73
CA HIS A 15 12.00 10.92 9.80
C HIS A 15 12.42 9.47 9.53
N LEU A 16 11.67 8.50 10.05
CA LEU A 16 11.90 7.08 9.75
C LEU A 16 11.69 6.83 8.26
N GLN A 17 10.61 7.33 7.67
CA GLN A 17 10.35 7.13 6.24
C GLN A 17 11.43 7.77 5.37
N ALA A 18 11.87 8.99 5.68
CA ALA A 18 12.99 9.61 4.98
C ALA A 18 14.26 8.77 5.12
N LEU A 19 14.56 8.25 6.31
CA LEU A 19 15.73 7.40 6.56
C LEU A 19 15.69 6.14 5.70
N LEU A 20 14.57 5.40 5.71
CA LEU A 20 14.38 4.15 4.97
C LEU A 20 14.46 4.32 3.44
N GLN A 21 14.33 5.55 2.93
CA GLN A 21 14.49 5.83 1.50
C GLN A 21 15.94 6.14 1.11
N THR A 22 16.79 6.48 2.07
CA THR A 22 18.20 6.87 1.84
C THR A 22 19.17 5.70 1.92
N TRP A 23 20.25 5.76 1.15
CA TRP A 23 21.36 4.82 1.29
C TRP A 23 22.17 5.13 2.57
N PRO A 24 22.62 4.12 3.34
CA PRO A 24 22.54 2.68 3.09
C PRO A 24 21.27 1.99 3.60
N TYR A 25 20.36 2.69 4.27
CA TYR A 25 19.20 2.14 4.99
C TYR A 25 18.05 1.67 4.09
N ARG A 26 18.22 1.69 2.77
CA ARG A 26 17.17 1.26 1.84
C ARG A 26 16.87 -0.23 1.95
N SER A 27 17.85 -1.05 2.31
CA SER A 27 17.63 -2.48 2.63
C SER A 27 16.69 -2.65 3.83
N ASP A 28 16.73 -1.73 4.78
CA ASP A 28 15.95 -1.80 6.02
C ASP A 28 14.46 -1.56 5.76
N TRP A 29 14.09 -1.03 4.58
CA TRP A 29 12.70 -0.92 4.16
C TRP A 29 11.99 -2.28 4.14
N GLN A 30 12.69 -3.33 3.69
CA GLN A 30 12.11 -4.68 3.65
C GLN A 30 11.86 -5.24 5.05
N ASP A 31 12.80 -5.02 5.97
CA ASP A 31 12.66 -5.42 7.37
C ASP A 31 11.52 -4.65 8.04
N PHE A 32 11.46 -3.33 7.83
CA PHE A 32 10.36 -2.49 8.29
C PHE A 32 9.01 -2.98 7.75
N ALA A 33 8.90 -3.20 6.44
CA ALA A 33 7.67 -3.64 5.79
C ALA A 33 7.22 -5.01 6.31
N THR A 34 8.16 -5.95 6.48
CA THR A 34 7.88 -7.29 6.97
C THR A 34 7.42 -7.26 8.43
N GLY A 35 8.10 -6.48 9.28
CA GLY A 35 7.70 -6.29 10.68
C GLY A 35 6.31 -5.66 10.80
N TYR A 36 6.06 -4.56 10.07
CA TYR A 36 4.77 -3.88 10.07
C TYR A 36 3.62 -4.80 9.60
N LEU A 37 3.82 -5.55 8.51
CA LEU A 37 2.81 -6.50 8.02
C LEU A 37 2.61 -7.69 8.98
N ALA A 38 3.63 -8.11 9.73
CA ALA A 38 3.47 -9.14 10.75
C ALA A 38 2.59 -8.68 11.92
N GLU A 39 2.79 -7.45 12.42
CA GLU A 39 1.93 -6.87 13.46
C GLU A 39 0.49 -6.69 12.96
N LEU A 40 0.33 -6.18 11.73
CA LEU A 40 -0.99 -6.04 11.11
C LEU A 40 -1.68 -7.40 10.92
N ARG A 41 -0.94 -8.45 10.57
CA ARG A 41 -1.46 -9.82 10.47
C ARG A 41 -2.05 -10.26 11.81
N ASP A 42 -1.34 -10.06 12.91
CA ASP A 42 -1.77 -10.56 14.22
C ASP A 42 -3.02 -9.84 14.74
N ILE A 43 -3.10 -8.52 14.49
CA ILE A 43 -4.31 -7.73 14.75
C ILE A 43 -5.47 -8.26 13.90
N LEU A 44 -5.30 -8.36 12.58
CA LEU A 44 -6.36 -8.83 11.68
C LEU A 44 -6.79 -10.28 11.98
N ALA A 45 -5.84 -11.17 12.25
CA ALA A 45 -6.12 -12.57 12.56
C ALA A 45 -6.98 -12.71 13.80
N THR A 46 -6.75 -11.88 14.83
CA THR A 46 -7.56 -11.83 16.04
C THR A 46 -9.02 -11.45 15.70
N ASP A 47 -9.21 -10.46 14.84
CA ASP A 47 -10.54 -9.96 14.47
C ASP A 47 -11.33 -10.93 13.58
N VAL A 48 -10.66 -11.66 12.69
CA VAL A 48 -11.34 -12.50 11.68
C VAL A 48 -11.38 -13.99 12.01
N ALA A 49 -10.62 -14.45 13.01
CA ALA A 49 -10.67 -15.84 13.47
C ALA A 49 -12.07 -16.28 13.92
N PRO A 50 -12.88 -15.47 14.66
CA PRO A 50 -14.25 -15.83 15.01
C PRO A 50 -15.18 -16.01 13.81
N LEU A 51 -14.85 -15.37 12.69
CA LEU A 51 -15.57 -15.49 11.41
C LEU A 51 -15.08 -16.67 10.57
N GLY A 52 -14.04 -17.39 11.03
CA GLY A 52 -13.49 -18.56 10.35
C GLY A 52 -12.52 -18.24 9.21
N TYR A 53 -12.01 -17.00 9.12
CA TYR A 53 -11.03 -16.60 8.11
C TYR A 53 -9.60 -16.79 8.63
N ASP A 54 -8.65 -16.88 7.69
CA ASP A 54 -7.23 -16.92 7.97
C ASP A 54 -6.49 -15.76 7.28
N VAL A 55 -5.49 -15.21 7.97
CA VAL A 55 -4.62 -14.14 7.46
C VAL A 55 -3.22 -14.71 7.26
N ARG A 56 -2.66 -14.57 6.06
CA ARG A 56 -1.34 -15.11 5.70
C ARG A 56 -0.43 -14.02 5.18
N ILE A 57 0.86 -14.15 5.48
CA ILE A 57 1.91 -13.44 4.77
C ILE A 57 2.15 -14.18 3.44
N GLU A 58 2.11 -13.44 2.35
CA GLU A 58 2.30 -13.92 0.98
C GLU A 58 3.48 -13.18 0.32
N ARG A 59 3.93 -13.70 -0.82
CA ARG A 59 4.87 -12.99 -1.68
C ARG A 59 4.19 -11.77 -2.31
N SER A 60 4.77 -10.59 -2.15
CA SER A 60 4.30 -9.34 -2.78
C SER A 60 4.42 -9.37 -4.30
N LEU A 61 3.66 -8.49 -4.96
CA LEU A 61 3.75 -8.29 -6.40
C LEU A 61 5.05 -7.57 -6.81
N GLN A 62 5.65 -6.84 -5.89
CA GLN A 62 6.82 -6.01 -6.14
C GLN A 62 8.05 -6.85 -6.47
N ILE A 63 8.92 -6.28 -7.28
CA ILE A 63 10.19 -6.89 -7.66
C ILE A 63 11.26 -6.24 -6.80
N ASP A 64 12.06 -7.09 -6.16
CA ASP A 64 13.28 -6.69 -5.50
C ASP A 64 14.42 -7.02 -6.44
N ASP A 65 15.20 -6.01 -6.80
CA ASP A 65 16.46 -6.18 -7.48
C ASP A 65 17.36 -5.03 -7.00
N ASP A 66 18.59 -5.43 -6.66
CA ASP A 66 19.48 -4.79 -5.68
C ASP A 66 19.50 -3.27 -5.86
N LEU A 67 18.88 -2.55 -4.91
CA LEU A 67 18.34 -1.17 -5.01
C LEU A 67 19.41 -0.07 -5.14
N SER A 68 20.30 -0.20 -6.13
CA SER A 68 21.48 0.63 -6.38
C SER A 68 21.18 1.95 -7.10
N GLY A 69 19.93 2.18 -7.54
CA GLY A 69 19.53 3.42 -8.21
C GLY A 69 19.38 4.63 -7.26
N THR A 70 19.96 5.77 -7.61
CA THR A 70 19.75 7.02 -6.84
C THR A 70 18.36 7.61 -7.18
N LEU A 71 17.49 7.77 -6.18
CA LEU A 71 16.18 8.41 -6.35
C LEU A 71 16.15 9.73 -5.56
N VAL A 72 15.55 10.76 -6.13
CA VAL A 72 15.40 12.07 -5.47
C VAL A 72 14.20 12.02 -4.53
N ILE A 73 14.43 12.29 -3.25
CA ILE A 73 13.42 12.24 -2.20
C ILE A 73 12.97 13.67 -1.88
N PRO A 74 11.68 14.01 -2.01
CA PRO A 74 11.12 15.28 -1.53
C PRO A 74 11.22 15.38 0.00
N ASP A 75 11.43 16.58 0.53
CA ASP A 75 11.44 16.82 1.98
C ASP A 75 10.02 16.58 2.57
N PRO A 76 9.83 15.58 3.45
CA PRO A 76 8.52 15.26 4.01
C PRO A 76 8.00 16.31 5.00
N LEU A 77 8.83 17.28 5.43
CA LEU A 77 8.45 18.32 6.41
C LEU A 77 7.72 19.53 5.80
N LYS A 78 7.41 19.50 4.51
CA LYS A 78 6.79 20.63 3.80
C LYS A 78 5.41 21.04 4.34
N ASP A 79 4.65 20.14 4.97
CA ASP A 79 3.29 20.43 5.40
C ASP A 79 3.01 20.06 6.87
N LEU A 80 3.23 21.03 7.75
CA LEU A 80 2.63 21.05 9.10
C LEU A 80 1.36 21.90 9.13
N THR A 81 0.76 22.22 7.97
CA THR A 81 -0.52 22.94 7.94
C THR A 81 -1.70 21.96 8.10
N PRO A 82 -2.64 22.21 9.02
CA PRO A 82 -3.78 21.31 9.20
C PRO A 82 -4.71 21.33 7.98
N GLY A 83 -4.60 20.31 7.14
CA GLY A 83 -5.38 20.10 5.93
C GLY A 83 -6.84 19.70 6.18
N SER A 84 -7.73 20.18 5.31
CA SER A 84 -9.19 20.02 5.37
C SER A 84 -9.65 18.61 4.96
N SER A 85 -10.73 18.11 5.57
CA SER A 85 -11.30 16.78 5.31
C SER A 85 -11.76 16.59 3.85
N LEU A 86 -11.47 15.41 3.29
CA LEU A 86 -11.72 15.04 1.90
C LEU A 86 -13.22 14.97 1.54
N SER A 87 -13.53 15.34 0.30
CA SER A 87 -14.83 15.16 -0.37
C SER A 87 -14.85 13.88 -1.20
N ASN A 88 -15.99 13.20 -1.27
CA ASN A 88 -16.21 12.02 -2.12
C ASN A 88 -16.05 12.39 -3.61
N VAL A 89 -15.05 11.83 -4.28
CA VAL A 89 -14.84 11.97 -5.74
C VAL A 89 -15.32 10.69 -6.44
N SER A 90 -16.21 10.83 -7.43
CA SER A 90 -16.51 9.78 -8.40
C SER A 90 -15.71 9.99 -9.67
N VAL A 91 -15.08 8.93 -10.20
CA VAL A 91 -14.21 8.98 -11.38
C VAL A 91 -14.87 8.20 -12.53
N MET A 92 -14.94 8.81 -13.72
CA MET A 92 -15.18 8.12 -15.00
C MET A 92 -13.88 8.17 -15.82
N GLY A 93 -13.34 7.01 -16.20
CA GLY A 93 -12.08 6.90 -16.96
C GLY A 93 -12.19 6.02 -18.20
N THR A 94 -11.51 6.42 -19.28
CA THR A 94 -11.42 5.70 -20.57
C THR A 94 -10.37 4.58 -20.54
N GLN A 95 -10.70 3.41 -21.08
CA GLN A 95 -9.83 2.23 -21.15
C GLN A 95 -8.79 2.28 -22.29
N GLN A 96 -7.57 1.80 -22.01
CA GLN A 96 -6.60 1.34 -23.03
C GLN A 96 -6.33 -0.17 -22.88
N PRO A 97 -6.27 -0.94 -23.99
CA PRO A 97 -5.84 -2.34 -23.99
C PRO A 97 -4.31 -2.46 -23.90
N ILE A 98 -3.83 -3.46 -23.15
CA ILE A 98 -2.38 -3.73 -22.94
C ILE A 98 -2.00 -5.08 -23.56
N PRO A 99 -0.84 -5.20 -24.25
CA PRO A 99 -0.33 -6.47 -24.78
C PRO A 99 0.18 -7.42 -23.67
N ARG A 100 0.16 -8.72 -23.99
CA ARG A 100 0.52 -9.82 -23.08
C ARG A 100 2.04 -9.85 -22.83
N ALA A 101 2.46 -9.48 -21.62
CA ALA A 101 3.86 -9.60 -21.18
C ALA A 101 4.18 -11.02 -20.68
N ILE A 102 5.39 -11.49 -20.95
CA ILE A 102 5.96 -12.73 -20.40
C ILE A 102 6.95 -12.29 -19.31
N PHE A 103 6.72 -12.71 -18.07
CA PHE A 103 7.59 -12.39 -16.94
C PHE A 103 8.53 -13.57 -16.67
N THR A 104 9.84 -13.31 -16.62
CA THR A 104 10.84 -14.22 -16.06
C THR A 104 10.94 -13.96 -14.57
N GLU A 105 10.72 -15.00 -13.75
CA GLU A 105 10.87 -14.93 -12.30
C GLU A 105 12.36 -14.98 -11.93
N GLU A 106 12.91 -13.88 -11.42
CA GLU A 106 14.19 -13.91 -10.72
C GLU A 106 13.93 -14.15 -9.21
N GLU A 107 14.69 -15.08 -8.62
CA GLU A 107 14.64 -15.45 -7.20
C GLU A 107 15.37 -14.40 -6.33
N GLY A 108 14.83 -13.17 -6.28
CA GLY A 108 15.23 -12.15 -5.31
C GLY A 108 14.49 -12.28 -3.97
N THR A 109 15.01 -11.63 -2.92
CA THR A 109 14.37 -11.48 -1.59
C THR A 109 13.03 -10.79 -1.73
N ALA A 110 11.95 -11.57 -1.82
CA ALA A 110 10.67 -10.99 -2.16
C ALA A 110 10.08 -10.14 -1.01
N PHE A 111 9.47 -9.01 -1.37
CA PHE A 111 8.62 -8.24 -0.46
C PHE A 111 7.46 -9.10 0.07
N SER A 112 6.90 -8.69 1.20
CA SER A 112 5.75 -9.35 1.84
C SER A 112 4.44 -8.64 1.47
N ALA A 113 3.37 -9.40 1.35
CA ALA A 113 1.99 -8.92 1.31
C ALA A 113 1.15 -9.69 2.34
N LEU A 114 -0.04 -9.21 2.68
CA LEU A 114 -1.02 -9.97 3.45
C LEU A 114 -2.16 -10.43 2.56
N SER A 115 -2.60 -11.66 2.76
CA SER A 115 -3.84 -12.15 2.19
C SER A 115 -4.81 -12.60 3.27
N LEU A 116 -6.08 -12.28 3.07
CA LEU A 116 -7.18 -12.74 3.90
C LEU A 116 -7.98 -13.77 3.12
N ARG A 117 -8.15 -14.97 3.69
CA ARG A 117 -8.70 -16.15 3.03
C ARG A 117 -9.83 -16.74 3.86
N HIS A 118 -10.76 -17.39 3.17
CA HIS A 118 -11.81 -18.17 3.81
C HIS A 118 -11.57 -19.65 3.45
N PRO A 119 -11.63 -20.61 4.38
CA PRO A 119 -11.30 -22.02 4.13
C PRO A 119 -12.11 -22.69 3.01
N ARG A 120 -13.29 -22.15 2.69
CA ARG A 120 -14.14 -22.62 1.58
C ARG A 120 -13.79 -22.00 0.21
N ARG A 121 -12.74 -21.20 0.11
CA ARG A 121 -12.30 -20.51 -1.12
C ARG A 121 -10.80 -20.75 -1.31
N ASP A 122 -10.41 -21.14 -2.51
CA ASP A 122 -9.00 -21.37 -2.84
C ASP A 122 -8.21 -20.08 -3.07
N ARG A 123 -8.90 -18.93 -3.13
CA ARG A 123 -8.34 -17.63 -3.47
C ARG A 123 -8.53 -16.62 -2.34
N PRO A 124 -7.61 -15.64 -2.21
CA PRO A 124 -7.77 -14.58 -1.23
C PRO A 124 -8.96 -13.68 -1.57
N LEU A 125 -9.58 -13.13 -0.52
CA LEU A 125 -10.68 -12.18 -0.60
C LEU A 125 -10.20 -10.75 -0.41
N VAL A 126 -9.14 -10.55 0.38
CA VAL A 126 -8.45 -9.27 0.54
C VAL A 126 -6.96 -9.49 0.33
N TRP A 127 -6.32 -8.56 -0.36
CA TRP A 127 -4.87 -8.49 -0.55
C TRP A 127 -4.38 -7.12 -0.09
N ILE A 128 -3.46 -7.08 0.86
CA ILE A 128 -2.92 -5.84 1.44
C ILE A 128 -1.43 -5.79 1.20
N GLU A 129 -0.93 -4.66 0.72
CA GLU A 129 0.47 -4.51 0.36
C GLU A 129 1.02 -3.15 0.76
N LEU A 130 2.25 -3.12 1.27
CA LEU A 130 2.98 -1.88 1.53
C LEU A 130 3.88 -1.57 0.33
N LEU A 131 3.59 -0.47 -0.35
CA LEU A 131 4.24 -0.07 -1.59
C LEU A 131 5.67 0.42 -1.32
N ALA A 132 6.65 -0.18 -1.97
CA ALA A 132 8.03 0.27 -1.99
C ALA A 132 8.24 1.36 -3.04
N LEU A 133 9.20 2.25 -2.76
CA LEU A 133 9.56 3.38 -3.62
C LEU A 133 9.92 2.95 -5.07
N ALA A 134 10.62 1.82 -5.25
CA ALA A 134 11.02 1.34 -6.57
C ALA A 134 9.83 0.91 -7.46
N SER A 135 8.67 0.67 -6.84
CA SER A 135 7.41 0.30 -7.50
C SER A 135 6.54 1.52 -7.83
N LYS A 136 6.91 2.73 -7.38
CA LYS A 136 6.22 3.97 -7.74
C LYS A 136 6.58 4.42 -9.15
N PRO A 137 5.68 5.12 -9.88
CA PRO A 137 5.98 5.73 -11.16
C PRO A 137 7.32 6.48 -11.19
N GLY A 138 8.13 6.19 -12.22
CA GLY A 138 9.51 6.69 -12.34
C GLY A 138 10.56 5.79 -11.69
N GLY A 139 10.15 4.82 -10.85
CA GLY A 139 11.00 3.77 -10.32
C GLY A 139 11.29 2.65 -11.36
N PRO A 140 12.37 1.87 -11.16
CA PRO A 140 12.81 0.84 -12.11
C PRO A 140 11.80 -0.30 -12.28
N TYR A 141 10.96 -0.57 -11.28
CA TYR A 141 10.01 -1.69 -11.29
C TYR A 141 8.55 -1.25 -11.42
N ALA A 142 8.30 0.04 -11.64
CA ALA A 142 6.96 0.62 -11.67
C ALA A 142 6.03 -0.10 -12.67
N GLN A 143 6.47 -0.31 -13.91
CA GLN A 143 5.63 -0.95 -14.92
C GLN A 143 5.33 -2.41 -14.60
N ALA A 144 6.35 -3.17 -14.18
CA ALA A 144 6.18 -4.58 -13.83
C ALA A 144 5.26 -4.76 -12.62
N TYR A 145 5.36 -3.85 -11.63
CA TYR A 145 4.43 -3.81 -10.51
C TYR A 145 2.99 -3.52 -10.96
N LEU A 146 2.78 -2.49 -11.79
CA LEU A 146 1.46 -2.13 -12.31
C LEU A 146 0.83 -3.26 -13.14
N ASP A 147 1.62 -3.97 -13.94
CA ASP A 147 1.16 -5.10 -14.75
C ASP A 147 0.73 -6.27 -13.85
N LYS A 148 1.51 -6.62 -12.83
CA LYS A 148 1.15 -7.65 -11.85
C LYS A 148 -0.08 -7.26 -11.03
N ARG A 149 -0.18 -6.00 -10.60
CA ARG A 149 -1.37 -5.46 -9.91
C ARG A 149 -2.61 -5.58 -10.79
N ARG A 150 -2.51 -5.19 -12.06
CA ARG A 150 -3.59 -5.35 -13.04
C ARG A 150 -3.96 -6.81 -13.25
N LEU A 151 -2.97 -7.71 -13.36
CA LEU A 151 -3.23 -9.15 -13.48
C LEU A 151 -3.96 -9.68 -12.25
N LEU A 152 -3.53 -9.32 -11.03
CA LEU A 152 -4.19 -9.72 -9.79
C LEU A 152 -5.65 -9.26 -9.78
N LEU A 153 -5.90 -7.98 -10.03
CA LEU A 153 -7.24 -7.38 -10.04
C LEU A 153 -8.16 -7.93 -11.13
N THR A 154 -7.61 -8.29 -12.30
CA THR A 154 -8.43 -8.82 -13.41
C THR A 154 -8.66 -10.33 -13.33
N THR A 155 -7.80 -11.06 -12.62
CA THR A 155 -7.90 -12.53 -12.49
C THR A 155 -8.52 -12.99 -11.18
N SER A 156 -8.56 -12.13 -10.17
CA SER A 156 -9.03 -12.45 -8.83
C SER A 156 -10.22 -11.60 -8.42
N LEU A 157 -11.21 -12.23 -7.79
CA LEU A 157 -12.37 -11.56 -7.20
C LEU A 157 -12.03 -11.18 -5.75
N LEU A 158 -11.21 -10.14 -5.59
CA LEU A 158 -10.71 -9.69 -4.28
C LEU A 158 -10.80 -8.17 -4.12
N VAL A 159 -10.60 -7.71 -2.89
CA VAL A 159 -10.33 -6.31 -2.56
C VAL A 159 -8.82 -6.13 -2.40
N TYR A 160 -8.22 -5.24 -3.20
CA TYR A 160 -6.81 -4.89 -3.11
C TYR A 160 -6.66 -3.61 -2.29
N ILE A 161 -5.73 -3.61 -1.34
CA ILE A 161 -5.37 -2.45 -0.53
C ILE A 161 -3.87 -2.19 -0.71
N GLU A 162 -3.53 -1.00 -1.19
CA GLU A 162 -2.16 -0.51 -1.32
C GLU A 162 -1.93 0.55 -0.24
N LEU A 163 -0.91 0.35 0.59
CA LEU A 163 -0.45 1.33 1.55
C LEU A 163 0.74 2.06 0.94
N ASP A 164 0.61 3.36 0.69
CA ASP A 164 1.69 4.21 0.19
C ASP A 164 2.21 5.08 1.32
N PHE A 165 3.26 4.61 1.99
CA PHE A 165 3.98 5.36 3.04
C PHE A 165 5.19 6.11 2.48
N ASN A 166 5.30 6.22 1.16
CA ASN A 166 6.44 6.82 0.48
C ASN A 166 6.02 8.15 -0.18
N PRO A 167 6.23 9.31 0.44
CA PRO A 167 5.89 10.61 -0.17
C PRO A 167 6.75 10.94 -1.40
N GLY A 168 7.84 10.19 -1.62
CA GLY A 168 8.70 10.33 -2.80
C GLY A 168 8.09 9.71 -4.04
N GLY A 169 7.90 10.52 -5.08
CA GLY A 169 7.40 10.09 -6.39
C GLY A 169 5.87 10.10 -6.53
N SER A 170 5.41 10.05 -7.78
CA SER A 170 3.98 10.14 -8.10
C SER A 170 3.19 8.94 -7.55
N PRO A 171 1.89 9.09 -7.24
CA PRO A 171 1.02 7.98 -6.87
C PRO A 171 0.87 6.95 -8.01
N THR A 172 0.66 5.68 -7.66
CA THR A 172 0.44 4.59 -8.65
C THR A 172 -0.90 4.69 -9.37
N ALA A 173 -1.83 5.50 -8.84
CA ALA A 173 -3.08 5.87 -9.49
C ALA A 173 -2.97 7.29 -10.04
N HIS A 174 -2.88 7.43 -11.36
CA HIS A 174 -2.66 8.71 -12.04
C HIS A 174 -3.75 9.77 -11.83
N SER A 175 -4.92 9.38 -11.32
CA SER A 175 -6.01 10.30 -10.99
C SER A 175 -5.85 10.99 -9.63
N LEU A 176 -4.89 10.58 -8.81
CA LEU A 176 -4.63 11.18 -7.50
C LEU A 176 -3.70 12.39 -7.62
N PRO A 177 -3.91 13.46 -6.84
CA PRO A 177 -2.98 14.58 -6.76
C PRO A 177 -1.58 14.12 -6.33
N ASP A 178 -0.52 14.65 -6.96
CA ASP A 178 0.86 14.25 -6.72
C ASP A 178 1.53 15.14 -5.66
N TYR A 179 1.74 14.57 -4.47
CA TYR A 179 2.41 15.25 -3.36
C TYR A 179 3.85 15.66 -3.71
N SER A 180 4.56 14.87 -4.52
CA SER A 180 5.93 15.20 -4.91
C SER A 180 6.02 16.43 -5.81
N ARG A 181 4.89 16.87 -6.37
CA ARG A 181 4.75 18.06 -7.22
C ARG A 181 4.04 19.22 -6.52
N ASP A 182 3.74 19.07 -5.24
CA ASP A 182 2.98 20.04 -4.46
C ASP A 182 1.58 20.34 -5.09
N ASP A 183 0.93 19.31 -5.67
CA ASP A 183 -0.40 19.46 -6.27
C ASP A 183 -1.46 19.81 -5.18
N PRO A 184 -2.43 20.70 -5.45
CA PRO A 184 -3.48 21.04 -4.48
C PRO A 184 -4.32 19.82 -4.07
N GLY A 185 -4.47 19.62 -2.75
CA GLY A 185 -5.21 18.49 -2.18
C GLY A 185 -4.46 17.15 -2.23
N SER A 186 -3.16 17.18 -2.53
CA SER A 186 -2.29 16.03 -2.32
C SER A 186 -2.00 15.80 -0.83
N HIS A 187 -1.63 14.57 -0.50
CA HIS A 187 -1.27 14.15 0.85
C HIS A 187 0.03 13.35 0.82
N ALA A 188 0.81 13.44 1.89
CA ALA A 188 2.12 12.78 1.96
C ALA A 188 2.00 11.24 1.88
N PHE A 189 0.90 10.69 2.40
CA PHE A 189 0.65 9.26 2.46
C PHE A 189 -0.76 8.94 1.96
N GLY A 190 -0.97 7.69 1.55
CA GLY A 190 -2.26 7.26 1.04
C GLY A 190 -2.55 5.79 1.23
N ILE A 191 -3.84 5.47 1.24
CA ILE A 191 -4.35 4.11 1.14
C ILE A 191 -5.22 4.03 -0.12
N ILE A 192 -4.86 3.17 -1.07
CA ILE A 192 -5.66 2.92 -2.27
C ILE A 192 -6.41 1.60 -2.08
N ILE A 193 -7.72 1.61 -2.33
CA ILE A 193 -8.60 0.46 -2.17
C ILE A 193 -9.25 0.21 -3.53
N ALA A 194 -9.04 -0.97 -4.11
CA ALA A 194 -9.65 -1.38 -5.37
C ALA A 194 -10.50 -2.65 -5.18
N ASP A 195 -11.79 -2.59 -5.50
CA ASP A 195 -12.70 -3.74 -5.37
C ASP A 195 -12.96 -4.41 -6.72
N ALA A 196 -12.33 -5.57 -6.93
CA ALA A 196 -12.46 -6.34 -8.16
C ALA A 196 -13.61 -7.38 -8.14
N ARG A 197 -14.37 -7.48 -7.04
CA ARG A 197 -15.40 -8.54 -6.90
C ARG A 197 -16.58 -8.37 -7.86
N GLY A 198 -16.78 -7.17 -8.40
CA GLY A 198 -17.81 -6.89 -9.41
C GLY A 198 -17.58 -7.55 -10.78
N GLY A 199 -16.40 -8.15 -11.02
CA GLY A 199 -16.07 -8.85 -12.27
C GLY A 199 -16.04 -7.96 -13.52
N ARG A 200 -16.06 -6.64 -13.34
CA ARG A 200 -15.97 -5.65 -14.42
C ARG A 200 -14.51 -5.40 -14.77
N GLN A 201 -14.24 -5.07 -16.03
CA GLN A 201 -12.90 -4.62 -16.44
C GLN A 201 -12.51 -3.30 -15.77
N ASP A 202 -13.50 -2.50 -15.38
CA ASP A 202 -13.34 -1.31 -14.57
C ASP A 202 -13.73 -1.64 -13.13
N PHE A 203 -12.72 -1.78 -12.26
CA PHE A 203 -12.94 -1.86 -10.82
C PHE A 203 -13.03 -0.44 -10.25
N GLU A 204 -13.89 -0.26 -9.26
CA GLU A 204 -13.95 1.00 -8.52
C GLU A 204 -12.77 1.06 -7.56
N ALA A 205 -12.06 2.20 -7.59
CA ALA A 205 -10.97 2.48 -6.66
C ALA A 205 -11.30 3.71 -5.83
N ALA A 206 -11.06 3.62 -4.53
CA ALA A 206 -11.09 4.72 -3.59
C ALA A 206 -9.68 4.99 -3.07
N ALA A 207 -9.42 6.22 -2.66
CA ALA A 207 -8.17 6.61 -2.03
C ALA A 207 -8.45 7.45 -0.80
N VAL A 208 -7.70 7.19 0.27
CA VAL A 208 -7.72 7.96 1.52
C VAL A 208 -6.33 8.51 1.74
N GLY A 209 -6.16 9.82 1.55
CA GLY A 209 -4.92 10.53 1.85
C GLY A 209 -4.85 10.97 3.31
N PHE A 210 -3.64 11.04 3.87
CA PHE A 210 -3.38 11.52 5.22
C PHE A 210 -1.94 12.02 5.36
N ASP A 211 -1.68 12.81 6.40
CA ASP A 211 -0.41 13.52 6.62
C ASP A 211 0.32 13.07 7.90
N VAL A 212 1.55 13.56 8.10
CA VAL A 212 2.52 13.11 9.12
C VAL A 212 1.96 13.03 10.55
N ASP A 213 1.19 14.03 10.97
CA ASP A 213 0.62 14.11 12.33
C ASP A 213 -0.84 13.62 12.43
N GLN A 214 -1.31 12.90 11.41
CA GLN A 214 -2.63 12.27 11.40
C GLN A 214 -2.50 10.76 11.63
N PRO A 215 -3.37 10.14 12.45
CA PRO A 215 -3.35 8.69 12.61
C PRO A 215 -3.62 8.01 11.26
N ILE A 216 -3.02 6.84 11.03
CA ILE A 216 -3.23 6.12 9.78
C ILE A 216 -4.71 5.70 9.69
N PRO A 217 -5.46 6.11 8.65
CA PRO A 217 -6.89 5.84 8.57
C PRO A 217 -7.20 4.34 8.58
N ALA A 218 -8.17 3.91 9.38
CA ALA A 218 -8.67 2.53 9.32
C ALA A 218 -9.56 2.33 8.09
N VAL A 219 -9.54 1.14 7.51
CA VAL A 219 -10.37 0.79 6.34
C VAL A 219 -11.25 -0.41 6.66
N THR A 220 -12.57 -0.26 6.49
CA THR A 220 -13.51 -1.38 6.61
C THR A 220 -13.75 -2.03 5.26
N VAL A 221 -13.58 -3.35 5.20
CA VAL A 221 -13.77 -4.16 4.00
C VAL A 221 -14.87 -5.18 4.23
N LEU A 222 -15.82 -5.25 3.29
CA LEU A 222 -16.82 -6.31 3.26
C LEU A 222 -16.17 -7.63 2.86
N LEU A 223 -16.53 -8.73 3.53
CA LEU A 223 -16.04 -10.08 3.26
C LEU A 223 -17.11 -10.87 2.47
N LEU A 224 -17.44 -12.10 2.89
CA LEU A 224 -18.53 -12.87 2.32
C LEU A 224 -19.86 -12.51 3.01
N GLY A 225 -20.92 -12.31 2.21
CA GLY A 225 -22.22 -11.94 2.75
C GLY A 225 -22.22 -10.52 3.31
N ASP A 226 -22.60 -10.38 4.58
CA ASP A 226 -22.65 -9.14 5.35
C ASP A 226 -21.50 -9.01 6.37
N GLU A 227 -20.57 -9.97 6.39
CA GLU A 227 -19.40 -9.93 7.25
C GLU A 227 -18.46 -8.79 6.83
N GLN A 228 -17.81 -8.17 7.80
CA GLN A 228 -16.86 -7.08 7.57
C GLN A 228 -15.67 -7.18 8.51
N VAL A 229 -14.51 -6.69 8.06
CA VAL A 229 -13.30 -6.53 8.88
C VAL A 229 -12.83 -5.10 8.79
N THR A 230 -12.31 -4.55 9.89
CA THR A 230 -11.67 -3.23 9.91
C THR A 230 -10.17 -3.39 10.01
N CYS A 231 -9.44 -2.92 9.01
CA CYS A 231 -7.99 -2.88 9.00
C CYS A 231 -7.50 -1.67 9.80
N ALA A 232 -7.10 -1.89 11.05
CA ALA A 232 -6.59 -0.86 11.96
C ALA A 232 -5.08 -0.60 11.74
N PHE A 233 -4.73 0.02 10.60
CA PHE A 233 -3.33 0.24 10.20
C PHE A 233 -2.51 1.05 11.20
N ASP A 234 -3.11 2.05 11.85
CA ASP A 234 -2.43 2.87 12.85
C ASP A 234 -1.97 2.03 14.05
N GLN A 235 -2.82 1.12 14.53
CA GLN A 235 -2.50 0.26 15.66
C GLN A 235 -1.28 -0.63 15.39
N ALA A 236 -1.17 -1.17 14.18
CA ALA A 236 -0.02 -1.96 13.75
C ALA A 236 1.26 -1.14 13.58
N TYR A 237 1.15 0.15 13.27
CA TYR A 237 2.31 1.02 13.09
C TYR A 237 2.88 1.50 14.43
N GLN A 238 2.02 1.68 15.44
CA GLN A 238 2.40 2.21 16.75
C GLN A 238 2.89 1.14 17.76
N SER A 239 2.84 -0.14 17.39
CA SER A 239 3.26 -1.27 18.25
C SER A 239 4.76 -1.40 18.43
#